data_AF-A0A0B7JL41-F1
#
_entry.id   AF-A0A0B7JL41-F1
#
_cell.length_a   1.000
_cell.length_b   1.000
_cell.length_c   1.000
_cell.angle_alpha   90.00
_cell.angle_beta   90.00
_cell.angle_gamma   90.00
#
_symmetry.space_group_name_H-M   'P 1'
#
loop_
_entity.id
_entity.type
_entity.pdbx_description
1 polymer ?
#
loop_
_entity_poly.entity_id
_entity_poly.type
_entity_poly.pdbx_seq_one_letter_code
_entity_poly.pdbx_strand_id
1 'polypeptide(L)'
;MDYQHYYEAMIEILVDNFDTDIGEYNGQIELSVDEYNDSCSIAKEFNVAYNPDHSVLEVLHQSTPEVGEITSYIVSAPALGCVIDYLEDELIVDFED
;
A
#
# COMPACT_ATOMS: atom_id res chain seq x y z
N MET A 1 6.46 10.71 -9.16
CA MET A 1 6.79 10.01 -7.91
C MET A 1 7.94 9.07 -8.19
N ASP A 2 8.82 8.79 -7.24
CA ASP A 2 9.85 7.77 -7.41
C ASP A 2 9.27 6.42 -6.97
N TYR A 3 8.79 5.62 -7.93
CA TYR A 3 8.10 4.37 -7.64
C TYR A 3 9.05 3.30 -7.11
N GLN A 4 10.32 3.31 -7.52
CA GLN A 4 11.33 2.38 -7.02
C GLN A 4 11.56 2.60 -5.53
N HIS A 5 11.79 3.85 -5.14
CA HIS A 5 12.01 4.19 -3.74
C HIS A 5 10.78 3.89 -2.87
N TYR A 6 9.57 4.18 -3.37
CA TYR A 6 8.33 3.84 -2.69
C TYR A 6 8.21 2.32 -2.48
N TYR A 7 8.45 1.54 -3.52
CA TYR A 7 8.35 0.09 -3.49
C TYR A 7 9.30 -0.51 -2.45
N GLU A 8 10.57 -0.11 -2.46
CA GLU A 8 11.58 -0.58 -1.50
C GLU A 8 11.17 -0.27 -0.05
N ALA A 9 10.69 0.95 0.22
CA ALA A 9 10.23 1.34 1.54
C ALA A 9 9.00 0.52 1.99
N MET A 10 8.03 0.30 1.11
CA MET A 10 6.81 -0.42 1.47
C MET A 10 7.05 -1.91 1.69
N ILE A 11 7.92 -2.55 0.90
CA ILE A 11 8.30 -3.95 1.11
C ILE A 11 8.93 -4.15 2.50
N GLU A 12 9.81 -3.24 2.92
CA GLU A 12 10.40 -3.29 4.26
C GLU A 12 9.37 -3.21 5.39
N ILE A 13 8.29 -2.44 5.21
CA ILE A 13 7.22 -2.32 6.20
C ILE A 13 6.28 -3.52 6.15
N LEU A 14 5.97 -4.02 4.95
CA LEU A 14 4.98 -5.08 4.73
C LEU A 14 5.50 -6.48 5.06
N VAL A 15 6.81 -6.70 5.11
CA VAL A 15 7.42 -8.02 5.32
C VAL A 15 6.90 -8.71 6.59
N ASP A 16 6.64 -7.95 7.66
CA ASP A 16 6.15 -8.47 8.94
C ASP A 16 4.65 -8.88 8.88
N ASN A 17 3.95 -8.45 7.84
CA ASN A 17 2.53 -8.70 7.62
C ASN A 17 2.26 -9.74 6.53
N PHE A 18 3.30 -10.29 5.89
CA PHE A 18 3.16 -11.31 4.86
C PHE A 18 3.01 -12.71 5.47
N ASP A 19 1.89 -13.37 5.20
CA ASP A 19 1.66 -14.74 5.61
C ASP A 19 2.14 -15.70 4.53
N THR A 20 3.25 -16.38 4.81
CA THR A 20 3.88 -17.32 3.88
C THR A 20 3.09 -18.60 3.64
N ASP A 21 2.15 -18.94 4.53
CA ASP A 21 1.35 -20.17 4.38
C ASP A 21 0.24 -19.97 3.34
N ILE A 22 -0.30 -18.76 3.24
CA ILE A 22 -1.36 -18.41 2.27
C ILE A 22 -0.86 -17.55 1.10
N GLY A 23 0.31 -16.92 1.23
CA GLY A 23 0.90 -16.05 0.21
C GLY A 23 0.20 -14.69 0.10
N GLU A 24 -0.32 -14.16 1.20
CA GLU A 24 -1.07 -12.90 1.23
C GLU A 24 -0.66 -12.03 2.42
N TYR A 25 -0.74 -10.71 2.27
CA TYR A 25 -0.59 -9.77 3.38
C TYR A 25 -1.83 -9.77 4.27
N ASN A 26 -1.66 -9.59 5.58
CA ASN A 26 -2.78 -9.48 6.52
C ASN A 26 -2.55 -8.43 7.62
N GLY A 27 -3.65 -8.02 8.27
CA GLY A 27 -3.60 -7.07 9.38
C GLY A 27 -3.54 -5.60 8.94
N GLN A 28 -2.97 -4.78 9.82
CA GLN A 28 -2.85 -3.33 9.64
C GLN A 28 -1.42 -2.88 9.91
N ILE A 29 -1.00 -1.81 9.24
CA ILE A 29 0.32 -1.17 9.43
C ILE A 29 0.16 0.32 9.66
N GLU A 30 1.13 0.90 10.35
CA GLU A 30 1.21 2.35 10.55
C GLU A 30 2.09 2.96 9.46
N LEU A 31 1.53 3.92 8.72
CA LEU A 31 2.25 4.74 7.74
C LEU A 31 2.39 6.17 8.25
N SER A 32 3.51 6.81 7.94
CA SER A 32 3.62 8.26 7.99
C SER A 32 2.65 8.93 7.02
N VAL A 33 2.45 10.25 7.19
CA VAL A 33 1.57 11.03 6.30
C VAL A 33 2.04 10.97 4.85
N ASP A 34 3.34 11.01 4.61
CA ASP A 34 3.91 11.01 3.26
C ASP A 34 3.73 9.65 2.59
N GLU A 35 4.05 8.55 3.28
CA GLU A 35 3.85 7.18 2.77
C GLU A 35 2.37 6.90 2.48
N TYR A 36 1.46 7.37 3.33
CA TYR A 36 0.02 7.26 3.08
C TYR A 36 -0.41 8.03 1.82
N ASN A 37 0.06 9.27 1.67
CA ASN A 37 -0.28 10.11 0.53
C ASN A 37 0.28 9.53 -0.78
N ASP A 38 1.49 8.98 -0.73
CA ASP A 38 2.11 8.30 -1.88
C ASP A 38 1.32 7.06 -2.27
N SER A 39 0.96 6.23 -1.30
CA SER A 39 0.10 5.04 -1.51
C SER A 39 -1.25 5.40 -2.13
N CYS A 40 -1.91 6.45 -1.62
CA CYS A 40 -3.17 6.94 -2.18
C CYS A 40 -3.00 7.50 -3.60
N SER A 41 -1.89 8.19 -3.86
CA SER A 41 -1.59 8.76 -5.17
C SER A 41 -1.40 7.68 -6.22
N ILE A 42 -0.64 6.62 -5.91
CA ILE A 42 -0.40 5.48 -6.79
C ILE A 42 -1.71 4.71 -7.02
N ALA A 43 -2.44 4.38 -5.95
CA ALA A 43 -3.72 3.68 -6.04
C ALA A 43 -4.73 4.43 -6.93
N LYS A 44 -4.73 5.77 -6.86
CA LYS A 44 -5.56 6.63 -7.70
C LYS A 44 -5.07 6.73 -9.13
N GLU A 45 -3.77 6.90 -9.33
CA GLU A 45 -3.14 7.07 -10.65
C GLU A 45 -3.38 5.85 -11.53
N PHE A 46 -3.19 4.66 -10.97
CA PHE A 46 -3.32 3.40 -11.69
C PHE A 46 -4.68 2.71 -11.53
N ASN A 47 -5.59 3.29 -10.73
CA ASN A 47 -6.89 2.70 -10.43
C ASN A 47 -6.76 1.24 -9.95
N VAL A 48 -5.88 1.02 -8.96
CA VAL A 48 -5.54 -0.31 -8.45
C VAL A 48 -6.76 -0.95 -7.79
N ALA A 49 -7.10 -2.16 -8.23
CA ALA A 49 -8.20 -2.94 -7.67
C ALA A 49 -7.76 -3.62 -6.37
N TYR A 50 -8.58 -3.54 -5.33
CA TYR A 50 -8.39 -4.34 -4.11
C TYR A 50 -9.12 -5.68 -4.24
N ASN A 51 -10.36 -5.63 -4.70
CA ASN A 51 -11.17 -6.79 -5.03
C ASN A 51 -12.20 -6.40 -6.11
N PRO A 52 -13.08 -7.31 -6.57
CA PRO A 52 -14.07 -6.98 -7.61
C PRO A 52 -15.03 -5.85 -7.27
N ASP A 53 -15.21 -5.53 -5.98
CA ASP A 53 -16.19 -4.55 -5.49
C ASP A 53 -15.55 -3.22 -5.06
N HIS A 54 -14.24 -3.20 -4.78
CA HIS A 54 -13.54 -2.06 -4.19
C HIS A 54 -12.17 -1.80 -4.82
N SER A 55 -11.84 -0.53 -4.99
CA SER A 55 -10.49 -0.05 -5.28
C SER A 55 -9.65 0.03 -4.01
N VAL A 56 -8.32 -0.05 -4.16
CA VAL A 56 -7.38 0.17 -3.05
C VAL A 56 -7.58 1.55 -2.43
N LEU A 57 -7.81 2.58 -3.25
CA LEU A 57 -8.02 3.94 -2.78
C LEU A 57 -9.22 4.05 -1.81
N GLU A 58 -10.32 3.36 -2.12
CA GLU A 58 -11.49 3.33 -1.24
C GLU A 58 -11.18 2.67 0.10
N VAL A 59 -10.36 1.62 0.11
CA VAL A 59 -9.95 0.92 1.34
C VAL A 59 -8.99 1.78 2.16
N LEU A 60 -7.99 2.41 1.54
CA LEU A 60 -7.04 3.29 2.23
C LEU A 60 -7.77 4.46 2.91
N HIS A 61 -8.74 5.09 2.23
CA HIS A 61 -9.51 6.19 2.81
C HIS A 61 -10.33 5.83 4.06
N GLN A 62 -10.66 4.54 4.28
CA GLN A 62 -11.32 4.10 5.52
C GLN A 62 -10.42 4.26 6.76
N SER A 63 -9.12 4.44 6.55
CA SER A 63 -8.10 4.58 7.59
C SER A 63 -7.92 6.03 8.07
N THR A 64 -8.72 6.96 7.54
CA THR A 64 -8.60 8.39 7.84
C THR A 64 -9.06 8.68 9.28
N PRO A 65 -8.19 9.20 10.17
CA PRO A 65 -8.59 9.58 11.53
C PRO A 65 -9.62 10.72 11.51
N GLU A 66 -10.69 10.62 12.31
CA GLU A 66 -11.78 11.60 12.28
C GLU A 66 -11.42 12.96 12.90
N VAL A 67 -10.45 13.04 13.83
CA VAL A 67 -10.09 14.28 14.53
C VAL A 67 -8.64 14.24 15.03
N GLY A 68 -7.83 15.27 14.74
CA GLY A 68 -6.50 15.47 15.32
C GLY A 68 -5.46 16.04 14.35
N GLU A 69 -4.29 16.40 14.86
CA GLU A 69 -3.10 16.60 14.03
C GLU A 69 -2.60 15.22 13.61
N ILE A 70 -2.76 14.89 12.32
CA ILE A 70 -2.46 13.56 11.82
C ILE A 70 -0.95 13.46 11.60
N THR A 71 -0.31 12.60 12.39
CA THR A 71 1.12 12.26 12.25
C THR A 71 1.33 10.92 11.55
N SER A 72 0.32 10.05 11.55
CA SER A 72 0.36 8.72 10.94
C SER A 72 -1.05 8.19 10.64
N TYR A 73 -1.13 7.16 9.81
CA TYR A 73 -2.34 6.45 9.41
C TYR A 73 -2.19 4.96 9.69
N ILE A 74 -3.21 4.33 10.31
CA ILE A 74 -3.26 2.87 10.46
C ILE A 74 -4.06 2.29 9.30
N VAL A 75 -3.38 1.70 8.33
CA VAL A 75 -3.97 1.24 7.06
C VAL A 75 -3.99 -0.28 6.93
N SER A 76 -4.79 -0.78 5.98
CA SER A 76 -4.84 -2.20 5.64
C SER A 76 -3.55 -2.65 4.93
N ALA A 77 -2.83 -3.60 5.52
CA ALA A 77 -1.67 -4.23 4.86
C ALA A 77 -2.04 -4.92 3.53
N PRO A 78 -3.16 -5.70 3.45
CA PRO A 78 -3.65 -6.23 2.18
C PRO A 78 -3.81 -5.17 1.08
N ALA A 79 -4.36 -4.01 1.40
CA ALA A 79 -4.60 -2.96 0.42
C ALA A 79 -3.30 -2.38 -0.15
N LEU A 80 -2.27 -2.24 0.69
CA LEU A 80 -0.94 -1.85 0.24
C LEU A 80 -0.24 -2.95 -0.54
N GLY A 81 -0.41 -4.21 -0.14
CA GLY A 81 0.03 -5.37 -0.90
C GLY A 81 -0.42 -5.29 -2.36
N CYS A 82 -1.69 -4.99 -2.61
CA CYS A 82 -2.20 -4.80 -3.98
C CYS A 82 -1.52 -3.67 -4.75
N VAL A 83 -1.04 -2.61 -4.08
CA VAL A 83 -0.26 -1.53 -4.74
C VAL A 83 1.09 -2.06 -5.17
N ILE A 84 1.76 -2.79 -4.27
CA ILE A 84 3.07 -3.39 -4.51
C ILE A 84 2.99 -4.40 -5.64
N ASP A 85 2.08 -5.37 -5.54
CA ASP A 85 1.84 -6.38 -6.56
C ASP A 85 1.55 -5.73 -7.93
N TYR A 86 0.81 -4.61 -7.96
CA TYR A 86 0.55 -3.90 -9.22
C TYR A 86 1.82 -3.28 -9.82
N LEU A 87 2.66 -2.62 -9.00
CA LEU A 87 3.92 -2.04 -9.47
C LEU A 87 4.86 -3.13 -10.00
N GLU A 88 4.86 -4.29 -9.35
CA GLU A 88 5.57 -5.50 -9.74
C GLU A 88 5.07 -6.06 -11.08
N ASP A 89 3.77 -6.38 -11.16
CA ASP A 89 3.15 -7.04 -12.31
C ASP A 89 3.21 -6.19 -13.59
N GLU A 90 3.06 -4.87 -13.46
CA GLU A 90 3.11 -3.93 -14.58
C GLU A 90 4.55 -3.49 -14.93
N LEU A 91 5.56 -4.04 -14.24
CA LEU A 91 6.99 -3.74 -14.45
C LEU A 91 7.28 -2.25 -14.35
N ILE A 92 6.63 -1.57 -13.40
CA ILE A 92 6.84 -0.14 -13.14
C ILE A 92 8.13 0.08 -12.33
N VAL A 93 8.50 -0.92 -11.53
CA VAL A 93 9.74 -0.97 -10.75
C VAL A 93 10.68 -2.04 -11.29
N ASP A 94 11.97 -1.83 -11.10
CA ASP A 94 13.00 -2.78 -11.51
C ASP A 94 13.34 -3.70 -10.33
N PHE A 95 13.36 -5.00 -10.60
CA PHE A 95 13.88 -5.99 -9.66
C PHE A 95 15.36 -6.19 -9.96
N GLU A 96 16.23 -5.67 -9.10
CA GLU A 96 17.64 -6.08 -9.16
C GLU A 96 17.73 -7.57 -8.75
N ASP A 97 18.29 -8.40 -9.65
CA ASP A 97 18.49 -9.87 -9.54
C ASP A 97 19.23 -10.32 -8.26
#